data_AF-A0A399ZTU3-F1
#
_entry.id   AF-A0A399ZTU3-F1
#
_cell.length_a   1.000
_cell.length_b   1.000
_cell.length_c   1.000
_cell.angle_alpha   90.00
_cell.angle_beta   90.00
_cell.angle_gamma   90.00
#
_symmetry.space_group_name_H-M   'P 1'
#
loop_
_entity.id
_entity.type
_entity.pdbx_description
1 polymer ?
#
loop_
_entity_poly.entity_id
_entity_poly.type
_entity_poly.pdbx_seq_one_letter_code
_entity_poly.pdbx_strand_id
1 'polypeptide(L)'
;MDNYEKNVDKALNAVEKAGGVANRLQLGCWIVFANLFFAGFCLWGAYAGYVSWQLEKNGETTTGIVTSLEESSDSDGGCCVYSPVIEFKANGQTYSFESNNASYPPAYEVGEEVSILYDPANPNTAQINKWTERWLMPIILVPAMILAAALVNFFLIRSFWRNEHVG
;
A
#
# COMPACT_ATOMS: atom_id res chain seq x y z
N MET A 1 17.26 -13.16 -60.49
CA MET A 1 17.20 -13.70 -59.11
C MET A 1 16.15 -12.96 -58.27
N ASP A 2 15.37 -12.07 -58.88
CA ASP A 2 14.79 -10.89 -58.24
C ASP A 2 13.43 -11.12 -57.57
N ASN A 3 12.72 -12.18 -57.93
CA ASN A 3 11.38 -12.43 -57.42
C ASN A 3 11.41 -13.17 -56.06
N TYR A 4 12.44 -13.98 -55.82
CA TYR A 4 12.59 -14.69 -54.55
C TYR A 4 12.95 -13.71 -53.43
N GLU A 5 13.96 -12.88 -53.65
CA GLU A 5 14.41 -11.84 -52.70
C GLU A 5 13.26 -10.88 -52.35
N LYS A 6 12.51 -10.39 -53.34
CA LYS A 6 11.37 -9.50 -53.11
C LYS A 6 10.27 -10.12 -52.23
N ASN A 7 10.04 -11.43 -52.35
CA ASN A 7 9.05 -12.12 -51.52
C ASN A 7 9.57 -12.37 -50.10
N VAL A 8 10.86 -12.65 -49.95
CA VAL A 8 11.53 -12.77 -48.65
C VAL A 8 11.52 -11.43 -47.92
N ASP A 9 11.85 -10.32 -48.59
CA ASP A 9 11.84 -8.98 -48.02
C ASP A 9 10.43 -8.55 -47.58
N LYS A 10 9.41 -8.89 -48.38
CA LYS A 10 8.01 -8.62 -48.03
C LYS A 10 7.57 -9.42 -46.80
N ALA A 11 8.02 -10.67 -46.68
CA ALA A 11 7.75 -11.50 -45.51
C ALA A 11 8.46 -10.98 -44.25
N LEU A 12 9.74 -10.59 -44.36
CA LEU A 12 10.51 -10.00 -43.27
C LEU A 12 9.86 -8.69 -42.77
N ASN A 13 9.49 -7.79 -43.68
CA ASN A 13 8.79 -6.54 -43.34
C ASN A 13 7.44 -6.80 -42.64
N ALA A 14 6.69 -7.84 -43.05
CA ALA A 14 5.43 -8.19 -42.40
C ALA A 14 5.63 -8.73 -40.99
N VAL A 15 6.66 -9.55 -40.77
CA VAL A 15 7.02 -10.09 -39.45
C VAL A 15 7.52 -8.99 -38.52
N GLU A 16 8.37 -8.09 -39.01
CA GLU A 16 8.88 -6.95 -38.24
C GLU A 16 7.74 -6.00 -37.83
N LYS A 17 6.83 -5.70 -38.75
CA LYS A 17 5.64 -4.88 -38.46
C LYS A 17 4.71 -5.56 -37.45
N ALA A 18 4.53 -6.89 -37.55
CA ALA A 18 3.75 -7.66 -36.58
C ALA A 18 4.39 -7.67 -35.19
N GLY A 19 5.71 -7.85 -35.10
CA GLY A 19 6.46 -7.76 -33.83
C GLY A 19 6.39 -6.37 -33.19
N GLY A 20 6.49 -5.32 -34.00
CA GLY A 20 6.31 -3.94 -33.55
C GLY A 20 4.91 -3.67 -32.99
N VAL A 21 3.86 -4.16 -33.65
CA VAL A 21 2.46 -4.02 -33.17
C VAL A 21 2.22 -4.81 -31.88
N ALA A 22 2.73 -6.04 -31.78
CA ALA A 22 2.61 -6.87 -30.59
C ALA A 22 3.25 -6.19 -29.35
N ASN A 23 4.45 -5.64 -29.51
CA ASN A 23 5.13 -4.91 -28.43
C ASN A 23 4.33 -3.67 -27.97
N ARG A 24 3.74 -2.92 -28.92
CA ARG A 24 2.90 -1.74 -28.61
C ARG A 24 1.62 -2.11 -27.85
N LEU A 25 1.01 -3.25 -28.21
CA LEU A 25 -0.19 -3.75 -27.54
C LEU A 25 0.12 -4.20 -26.11
N GLN A 26 1.23 -4.92 -25.95
CA GLN A 26 1.70 -5.40 -24.65
C GLN A 26 2.04 -4.25 -23.69
N LEU A 27 2.69 -3.19 -24.19
CA LEU A 27 2.94 -1.96 -23.44
C LEU A 27 1.64 -1.26 -23.00
N GLY A 28 0.64 -1.19 -23.88
CA GLY A 28 -0.68 -0.64 -23.55
C GLY A 28 -1.37 -1.43 -22.43
N CYS A 29 -1.34 -2.76 -22.48
CA CYS A 29 -1.89 -3.62 -21.43
C CYS A 29 -1.22 -3.39 -20.07
N TRP A 30 0.11 -3.24 -20.04
CA TRP A 30 0.86 -2.94 -18.81
C TRP A 30 0.48 -1.59 -18.20
N ILE A 31 0.25 -0.56 -19.04
CA ILE A 31 -0.17 0.77 -18.57
C ILE A 31 -1.58 0.72 -17.95
N VAL A 32 -2.52 0.03 -18.59
CA VAL A 32 -3.89 -0.12 -18.07
C VAL A 32 -3.88 -0.89 -16.75
N PHE A 33 -3.13 -2.00 -16.68
CA PHE A 33 -3.00 -2.79 -15.46
C PHE A 33 -2.41 -1.97 -14.31
N ALA A 34 -1.34 -1.20 -14.57
CA ALA A 34 -0.74 -0.34 -13.56
C ALA A 34 -1.74 0.72 -13.04
N ASN A 35 -2.48 1.39 -13.92
CA ASN A 35 -3.49 2.38 -13.51
C ASN A 35 -4.61 1.78 -12.64
N LEU A 36 -5.07 0.57 -12.99
CA LEU A 36 -6.09 -0.13 -12.18
C LEU A 36 -5.56 -0.51 -10.79
N PHE A 37 -4.31 -0.97 -10.71
CA PHE A 37 -3.66 -1.27 -9.43
C PHE A 37 -3.57 -0.02 -8.54
N PHE A 38 -3.15 1.11 -9.12
CA PHE A 38 -3.10 2.40 -8.42
C PHE A 38 -4.49 2.88 -7.97
N ALA A 39 -5.51 2.74 -8.82
CA ALA A 39 -6.89 3.11 -8.46
C ALA A 39 -7.42 2.29 -7.29
N GLY A 40 -7.11 0.99 -7.23
CA GLY A 40 -7.46 0.13 -6.09
C GLY A 40 -6.83 0.62 -4.78
N PHE A 41 -5.55 0.99 -4.83
CA PHE A 41 -4.85 1.52 -3.65
C PHE A 41 -5.41 2.87 -3.20
N CYS A 42 -5.78 3.75 -4.14
CA CYS A 42 -6.45 5.03 -3.83
C CYS A 42 -7.82 4.81 -3.17
N LEU A 43 -8.63 3.85 -3.65
CA LEU A 43 -9.93 3.53 -3.05
C LEU A 43 -9.78 2.98 -1.63
N TRP A 44 -8.81 2.10 -1.40
CA TRP A 44 -8.53 1.59 -0.07
C TRP A 44 -8.07 2.70 0.89
N GLY A 45 -7.19 3.60 0.43
CA GLY A 45 -6.78 4.77 1.20
C GLY A 45 -7.93 5.72 1.55
N ALA A 46 -8.85 5.97 0.60
CA ALA A 46 -10.04 6.78 0.86
C ALA A 46 -10.99 6.14 1.89
N TYR A 47 -11.16 4.82 1.83
CA TYR A 47 -11.94 4.07 2.82
C TYR A 47 -11.32 4.16 4.22
N ALA A 48 -10.01 3.94 4.34
CA ALA A 48 -9.28 4.10 5.61
C ALA A 48 -9.40 5.55 6.14
N GLY A 49 -9.32 6.55 5.26
CA GLY A 49 -9.54 7.96 5.59
C GLY A 49 -10.95 8.24 6.12
N TYR A 50 -11.99 7.66 5.51
CA TYR A 50 -13.37 7.82 5.97
C TYR A 50 -13.58 7.26 7.39
N VAL A 51 -13.04 6.07 7.67
CA VAL A 51 -13.06 5.49 9.03
C VAL A 51 -12.33 6.40 10.02
N SER A 52 -11.19 6.96 9.61
CA SER A 52 -10.44 7.94 10.42
C SER A 52 -11.26 9.19 10.73
N TRP A 53 -11.97 9.73 9.74
CA TRP A 53 -12.76 10.95 9.89
C TRP A 53 -13.98 10.75 10.82
N GLN A 54 -14.55 9.55 10.82
CA GLN A 54 -15.60 9.19 11.77
C GLN A 54 -15.06 9.11 13.21
N LEU A 55 -13.84 8.59 13.40
CA LEU A 55 -13.15 8.63 14.68
C LEU A 55 -12.71 10.05 15.08
N GLU A 56 -12.40 10.93 14.14
CA GLU A 56 -11.98 12.30 14.47
C GLU A 56 -13.16 13.20 14.86
N LYS A 57 -14.34 12.99 14.26
CA LYS A 57 -15.54 13.75 14.63
C LYS A 57 -16.13 13.37 15.99
N ASN A 58 -15.97 12.11 16.40
CA ASN A 58 -16.65 11.58 17.59
C ASN A 58 -15.71 10.97 18.63
N GLY A 59 -14.44 10.73 18.29
CA GLY A 59 -13.49 10.05 19.15
C GLY A 59 -12.86 11.00 20.14
N GLU A 60 -12.75 10.53 21.37
CA GLU A 60 -12.01 11.21 22.42
C GLU A 60 -10.62 10.60 22.55
N THR A 61 -9.63 11.46 22.79
CA THR A 61 -8.25 11.01 23.00
C THR A 61 -7.98 10.89 24.50
N THR A 62 -7.45 9.75 24.91
CA THR A 62 -7.01 9.49 26.28
C THR A 62 -5.61 8.88 26.27
N THR A 63 -4.94 8.86 27.41
CA THR A 63 -3.64 8.20 27.57
C THR A 63 -3.88 6.82 28.17
N GLY A 64 -3.24 5.80 27.61
CA GLY A 64 -3.17 4.47 28.23
C GLY A 64 -1.74 3.95 28.31
N ILE A 65 -1.59 2.86 29.04
CA ILE A 65 -0.30 2.24 29.36
C ILE A 65 -0.29 0.82 28.82
N VAL A 66 0.79 0.42 28.16
CA VAL A 66 0.98 -0.96 27.72
C VAL A 66 1.21 -1.84 28.95
N THR A 67 0.29 -2.75 29.26
CA THR A 67 0.36 -3.59 30.46
C THR A 67 0.95 -4.97 30.17
N SER A 68 0.76 -5.49 28.96
CA SER A 68 1.38 -6.74 28.52
C SER A 68 1.59 -6.77 27.00
N LEU A 69 2.42 -7.72 26.55
CA LEU A 69 2.60 -8.08 25.16
C LEU A 69 2.12 -9.53 25.02
N GLU A 70 1.01 -9.72 24.31
CA GLU A 70 0.49 -11.05 23.97
C GLU A 70 1.26 -11.59 22.76
N GLU A 71 1.71 -12.83 22.88
CA GLU A 71 2.46 -13.51 21.82
C GLU A 71 1.50 -14.37 21.02
N SER A 72 1.32 -14.05 19.74
CA SER A 72 0.62 -14.94 18.82
C SER A 72 1.64 -15.70 17.98
N SER A 73 1.54 -17.03 18.04
CA SER A 73 2.32 -17.95 17.24
C SER A 73 1.45 -18.45 16.08
N ASP A 74 1.99 -18.38 14.87
CA ASP A 74 1.31 -18.91 13.71
C ASP A 74 1.57 -20.43 13.63
N SER A 75 0.53 -21.21 13.35
CA SER A 75 0.58 -22.68 13.38
C SER A 75 1.56 -23.30 12.38
N ASP A 76 2.05 -22.52 11.42
CA ASP A 76 3.02 -22.92 10.39
C ASP A 76 4.50 -22.69 10.79
N GLY A 77 4.80 -22.39 12.05
CA GLY A 77 6.17 -22.31 12.57
C GLY A 77 6.91 -21.02 12.20
N GLY A 78 6.17 -19.97 11.81
CA GLY A 78 6.70 -18.62 11.64
C GLY A 78 7.01 -17.93 12.98
N CYS A 79 7.93 -16.98 12.95
CA CYS A 79 8.31 -16.18 14.12
C CYS A 79 7.09 -15.55 14.82
N CYS A 80 7.16 -15.48 16.14
CA CYS A 80 6.09 -14.97 16.98
C CYS A 80 5.91 -13.46 16.81
N VAL A 81 4.67 -12.99 16.70
CA VAL A 81 4.36 -11.56 16.68
C VAL A 81 3.79 -11.14 18.03
N TYR A 82 4.14 -9.92 18.45
CA TYR A 82 3.73 -9.38 19.75
C TYR A 82 2.65 -8.32 19.57
N SER A 83 1.49 -8.55 20.18
CA SER A 83 0.37 -7.63 20.26
C SER A 83 0.37 -6.92 21.62
N PRO A 84 0.50 -5.58 21.68
CA PRO A 84 0.40 -4.88 22.95
C PRO A 84 -1.04 -4.88 23.46
N VAL A 85 -1.21 -5.22 24.72
CA VAL A 85 -2.43 -5.03 25.50
C VAL A 85 -2.30 -3.71 26.24
N ILE A 86 -3.26 -2.80 26.00
CA ILE A 86 -3.21 -1.45 26.53
C ILE A 86 -4.37 -1.24 27.48
N GLU A 87 -4.08 -0.71 28.66
CA GLU A 87 -5.06 -0.31 29.65
C GLU A 87 -5.24 1.21 29.63
N PHE A 88 -6.49 1.67 29.60
CA PHE A 88 -6.82 3.10 29.62
C PHE A 88 -8.05 3.37 30.48
N LYS A 89 -8.20 4.63 30.91
CA LYS A 89 -9.37 5.07 31.67
C LYS A 89 -10.26 5.95 30.79
N ALA A 90 -11.55 5.61 30.76
CA ALA A 90 -12.59 6.36 30.06
C ALA A 90 -13.88 6.35 30.87
N ASN A 91 -14.60 7.48 30.92
CA ASN A 91 -15.86 7.61 31.67
C ASN A 91 -15.79 7.11 33.13
N GLY A 92 -14.63 7.27 33.79
CA GLY A 92 -14.41 6.84 35.17
C GLY A 92 -14.23 5.32 35.37
N GLN A 93 -14.18 4.54 34.28
CA GLN A 93 -13.90 3.10 34.30
C GLN A 93 -12.59 2.79 33.60
N THR A 94 -11.95 1.69 34.00
CA THR A 94 -10.75 1.16 33.34
C THR A 94 -11.16 0.16 32.27
N TYR A 95 -10.62 0.32 31.07
CA TYR A 95 -10.81 -0.57 29.93
C TYR A 95 -9.45 -1.09 29.46
N SER A 96 -9.42 -2.32 28.97
CA SER A 96 -8.25 -2.88 28.29
C SER A 96 -8.64 -3.43 26.92
N PHE A 97 -7.76 -3.27 25.94
CA PHE A 97 -7.93 -3.90 24.63
C PHE A 97 -6.59 -4.38 24.09
N GLU A 98 -6.65 -5.45 23.30
CA GLU A 98 -5.51 -5.92 22.51
C GLU A 98 -5.45 -5.11 21.22
N SER A 99 -4.30 -4.51 20.95
CA SER A 99 -4.08 -3.81 19.69
C SER A 99 -3.90 -4.82 18.56
N ASN A 100 -4.64 -4.63 17.45
CA ASN A 100 -4.45 -5.40 16.22
C ASN A 100 -3.09 -5.12 15.51
N ASN A 101 -2.25 -4.26 16.09
CA ASN A 101 -0.94 -3.89 15.54
C ASN A 101 0.16 -4.84 16.06
N ALA A 102 0.05 -6.12 15.71
CA ALA A 102 1.05 -7.13 16.06
C ALA A 102 2.33 -6.93 15.23
N SER A 103 3.50 -6.98 15.89
CA SER A 103 4.79 -6.74 15.21
C SER A 103 5.95 -7.55 15.80
N TYR A 104 6.95 -7.84 14.96
CA TYR A 104 8.24 -8.40 15.37
C TYR A 104 9.38 -7.65 14.65
N PRO A 105 10.34 -7.04 15.37
CA PRO A 105 10.40 -6.86 16.83
C PRO A 105 9.21 -6.04 17.38
N PRO A 106 8.88 -6.16 18.70
CA PRO A 106 7.75 -5.47 19.29
C PRO A 106 7.87 -3.94 19.13
N ALA A 107 6.83 -3.31 18.62
CA ALA A 107 6.78 -1.87 18.38
C ALA A 107 6.58 -1.02 19.66
N TYR A 108 6.37 -1.65 20.81
CA TYR A 108 6.08 -1.01 22.09
C TYR A 108 6.70 -1.79 23.26
N GLU A 109 7.01 -1.09 24.34
CA GLU A 109 7.50 -1.69 25.58
C GLU A 109 6.43 -1.70 26.69
N VAL A 110 6.46 -2.69 27.58
CA VAL A 110 5.58 -2.72 28.76
C VAL A 110 5.89 -1.52 29.64
N GLY A 111 4.86 -0.76 30.00
CA GLY A 111 4.96 0.49 30.75
C GLY A 111 5.06 1.75 29.88
N GLU A 112 5.09 1.62 28.55
CA GLU A 112 5.07 2.76 27.64
C GLU A 112 3.70 3.45 27.65
N GLU A 113 3.70 4.79 27.78
CA GLU A 113 2.51 5.61 27.65
C GLU A 113 2.20 5.88 26.18
N VAL A 114 0.99 5.54 25.75
CA VAL A 114 0.53 5.69 24.37
C VAL A 114 -0.77 6.48 24.33
N SER A 115 -0.93 7.30 23.29
CA SER A 115 -2.17 8.01 23.03
C SER A 115 -3.18 7.06 22.40
N ILE A 116 -4.39 7.00 22.94
CA ILE A 116 -5.47 6.14 22.48
C ILE A 116 -6.63 7.00 22.02
N LEU A 117 -7.17 6.67 20.85
CA LEU A 117 -8.41 7.23 20.35
C LEU A 117 -9.50 6.19 20.55
N TYR A 118 -10.54 6.54 21.30
CA TYR A 118 -11.66 5.64 21.59
C TYR A 118 -12.99 6.31 21.25
N ASP A 119 -14.00 5.51 20.90
CA ASP A 119 -15.37 5.99 20.73
C ASP A 119 -16.06 6.10 22.10
N PRO A 120 -16.44 7.31 22.58
CA PRO A 120 -17.15 7.46 23.85
C PRO A 120 -18.53 6.81 23.87
N ALA A 121 -19.17 6.57 22.71
CA ALA A 121 -20.42 5.83 22.61
C ALA A 121 -20.21 4.30 22.68
N ASN A 122 -19.01 3.81 22.33
CA ASN A 122 -18.64 2.41 22.46
C ASN A 122 -17.14 2.24 22.80
N PRO A 123 -16.78 2.26 24.11
CA PRO A 123 -15.39 2.25 24.57
C PRO A 123 -14.57 1.02 24.16
N ASN A 124 -15.22 -0.06 23.72
CA ASN A 124 -14.53 -1.24 23.18
C ASN A 124 -13.90 -0.98 21.81
N THR A 125 -14.31 0.09 21.13
CA THR A 125 -13.71 0.52 19.85
C THR A 125 -12.61 1.51 20.14
N ALA A 126 -11.46 1.00 20.61
CA ALA A 126 -10.27 1.79 20.90
C ALA A 126 -9.14 1.41 19.94
N GLN A 127 -8.36 2.41 19.52
CA GLN A 127 -7.19 2.23 18.68
C GLN A 127 -6.06 3.11 19.18
N ILE A 128 -4.83 2.62 19.09
CA ILE A 128 -3.66 3.45 19.40
C ILE A 128 -3.59 4.57 18.36
N ASN A 129 -3.62 5.81 18.82
CA ASN A 129 -3.50 7.00 18.00
C ASN A 129 -2.01 7.28 17.70
N LYS A 130 -1.35 6.39 16.97
CA LYS A 130 -0.02 6.69 16.42
C LYS A 130 -0.19 7.45 15.11
N TRP A 131 -0.33 8.76 15.22
CA TRP A 131 -0.31 9.68 14.07
C TRP A 131 0.91 9.41 13.16
N THR A 132 2.07 9.17 13.77
CA THR A 132 3.31 8.89 13.05
C THR A 132 3.25 7.57 12.28
N GLU A 133 2.82 6.44 12.86
CA GLU A 133 2.72 5.18 12.09
C GLU A 133 1.62 5.23 11.03
N ARG A 134 0.50 5.91 11.33
CA ARG A 134 -0.63 6.04 10.41
C ARG A 134 -0.31 6.88 9.18
N TRP A 135 0.46 7.97 9.34
CA TRP A 135 0.71 8.93 8.26
C TRP A 135 2.10 8.86 7.66
N LEU A 136 3.14 8.44 8.41
CA LEU A 136 4.51 8.40 7.89
C LEU A 136 4.66 7.42 6.73
N MET A 137 4.08 6.22 6.84
CA MET A 137 4.13 5.23 5.77
C MET A 137 3.44 5.71 4.48
N PRO A 138 2.16 6.15 4.51
CA PRO A 138 1.52 6.72 3.33
C PRO A 138 2.23 7.94 2.75
N ILE A 139 2.73 8.85 3.60
CA ILE A 139 3.43 10.07 3.15
C ILE A 139 4.73 9.75 2.40
N ILE A 140 5.42 8.66 2.74
CA ILE A 140 6.65 8.26 2.05
C ILE A 140 6.31 7.40 0.81
N LEU A 141 5.41 6.42 0.96
CA LEU A 141 5.10 5.46 -0.11
C LEU A 141 4.34 6.11 -1.26
N VAL A 142 3.35 6.96 -1.00
CA VAL A 142 2.50 7.54 -2.06
C VAL A 142 3.33 8.40 -3.04
N PRO A 143 4.16 9.36 -2.60
CA PRO A 143 5.02 10.11 -3.51
C PRO A 143 6.06 9.23 -4.22
N ALA A 144 6.64 8.25 -3.52
CA ALA A 144 7.60 7.32 -4.14
C ALA A 144 6.95 6.50 -5.26
N MET A 145 5.73 6.03 -5.06
CA MET A 145 4.99 5.29 -6.08
C MET A 145 4.56 6.19 -7.25
N ILE A 146 4.15 7.43 -6.99
CA ILE A 146 3.85 8.41 -8.05
C ILE A 146 5.11 8.70 -8.88
N LEU A 147 6.26 8.91 -8.24
CA LEU A 147 7.54 9.13 -8.93
C LEU A 147 7.95 7.90 -9.75
N ALA A 148 7.83 6.70 -9.19
CA ALA A 148 8.12 5.48 -9.93
C ALA A 148 7.21 5.31 -11.15
N ALA A 149 5.90 5.56 -10.99
CA ALA A 149 4.95 5.53 -12.09
C ALA A 149 5.27 6.58 -13.16
N ALA A 150 5.63 7.80 -12.76
CA ALA A 150 6.04 8.87 -13.67
C ALA A 150 7.31 8.51 -14.44
N LEU A 151 8.31 7.92 -13.78
CA LEU A 151 9.54 7.45 -14.40
C LEU A 151 9.27 6.32 -15.39
N VAL A 152 8.47 5.32 -15.00
CA VAL A 152 8.09 4.21 -15.90
C VAL A 152 7.37 4.78 -17.12
N ASN A 153 6.35 5.63 -16.95
CA ASN A 153 5.66 6.25 -18.07
C ASN A 153 6.61 7.08 -18.94
N PHE A 154 7.50 7.87 -18.34
CA PHE A 154 8.49 8.66 -19.08
C PHE A 154 9.44 7.78 -19.89
N PHE A 155 9.98 6.71 -19.30
CA PHE A 155 10.86 5.78 -19.98
C PHE A 155 10.15 4.99 -21.08
N LEU A 156 8.91 4.57 -20.85
CA LEU A 156 8.11 3.87 -21.85
C LEU A 156 7.75 4.78 -23.03
N ILE A 157 7.36 6.04 -22.76
CA ILE A 157 7.13 7.05 -23.80
C ILE A 157 8.44 7.30 -24.56
N ARG A 158 9.55 7.57 -23.86
CA ARG A 158 10.85 7.78 -24.50
C ARG A 158 11.31 6.57 -25.33
N SER A 159 11.06 5.36 -24.85
CA SER A 159 11.36 4.13 -25.60
C SER A 159 10.51 4.01 -26.86
N PHE A 160 9.27 4.49 -26.81
CA PHE A 160 8.37 4.53 -27.96
C PHE A 160 8.88 5.50 -29.04
N TRP A 161 9.27 6.73 -28.64
CA TRP A 161 9.87 7.72 -29.54
C TRP A 161 11.20 7.25 -30.13
N ARG A 162 12.01 6.52 -29.36
CA ARG A 162 13.32 6.03 -29.84
C ARG A 162 13.19 4.93 -30.90
N ASN A 163 12.10 4.15 -30.88
CA ASN A 163 11.87 3.08 -31.86
C ASN A 163 11.36 3.61 -33.21
N GLU A 164 10.90 4.87 -33.31
CA GLU A 164 10.46 5.48 -34.58
C GLU A 164 11.64 5.97 -35.44
N HIS A 165 12.86 6.03 -34.90
CA HIS A 165 14.06 6.52 -35.61
C HIS A 165 14.98 5.41 -36.12
N VAL A 166 14.60 4.13 -35.97
CA VAL A 166 15.44 2.98 -36.37
C VAL A 166 14.77 2.08 -37.42
N GLY A 167 13.64 2.50 -38.00
CA GLY A 167 12.96 1.81 -39.09
C GLY A 167 12.99 2.60 -40.39
#